data_AF-Q1RL16-F1
#
_entry.id   AF-Q1RL16-F1
#
_cell.length_a   1.000
_cell.length_b   1.000
_cell.length_c   1.000
_cell.angle_alpha   90.00
_cell.angle_beta   90.00
_cell.angle_gamma   90.00
#
_symmetry.space_group_name_H-M   'P 1'
#
loop_
_entity.id
_entity.type
_entity.pdbx_description
1 polymer ?
#
loop_
_entity_poly.entity_id
_entity_poly.type
_entity_poly.pdbx_seq_one_letter_code
_entity_poly.pdbx_strand_id
1 'polypeptide(L)'
;MSGDSIHRRRMALHCPITSLILLLIAMSAHGYNIDLPSYVRFRQSSNSMFGFSIAMHKGRSGFYGNQNNVSLIVGAPKFDTSRYQQGVTEAGGVFKCSLNDDDCKLVPFDSKGKKNACIYILLYICTLIPG
;
A
#
# COMPACT_ATOMS: atom_id res chain seq x y z
N MET A 1 11.15 60.00 36.64
CA MET A 1 12.02 59.06 35.91
C MET A 1 12.71 58.16 36.92
N SER A 2 12.32 56.88 36.96
CA SER A 2 13.13 55.71 37.29
C SER A 2 12.15 54.56 37.47
N GLY A 3 12.18 53.63 36.51
CA GLY A 3 11.27 52.51 36.44
C GLY A 3 11.63 51.42 37.42
N ASP A 4 10.62 50.63 37.76
CA ASP A 4 10.83 49.30 38.30
C ASP A 4 9.68 48.36 37.94
N SER A 5 10.10 47.16 37.52
CA SER A 5 9.41 45.87 37.71
C SER A 5 8.13 45.58 36.93
N ILE A 6 8.21 44.66 35.94
CA ILE A 6 7.73 43.28 36.17
C ILE A 6 8.05 42.36 34.98
N HIS A 7 8.66 41.24 35.34
CA HIS A 7 9.02 40.11 34.50
C HIS A 7 7.75 39.42 33.96
N ARG A 8 7.71 39.19 32.64
CA ARG A 8 7.36 37.90 32.00
C ARG A 8 6.08 37.20 32.51
N ARG A 9 5.05 37.14 31.64
CA ARG A 9 4.28 35.91 31.29
C ARG A 9 3.08 36.27 30.39
N ARG A 10 3.23 36.15 29.07
CA ARG A 10 2.07 35.85 28.21
C ARG A 10 1.74 34.37 28.39
N MET A 11 0.99 34.05 29.45
CA MET A 11 0.41 32.73 29.62
C MET A 11 -0.93 32.75 28.91
N ALA A 12 -1.02 32.13 27.73
CA ALA A 12 -2.29 31.82 27.11
C ALA A 12 -3.14 31.05 28.15
N LEU A 13 -4.28 31.61 28.52
CA LEU A 13 -5.20 31.03 29.49
C LEU A 13 -5.91 29.84 28.82
N HIS A 14 -5.24 28.70 28.74
CA HIS A 14 -5.86 27.44 28.39
C HIS A 14 -6.76 27.02 29.54
N CYS A 15 -8.07 27.05 29.30
CA CYS A 15 -9.08 26.75 30.31
C CYS A 15 -8.97 25.26 30.72
N PRO A 16 -8.80 24.93 32.01
CA PRO A 16 -8.63 23.55 32.46
C PRO A 16 -9.86 22.68 32.11
N ILE A 17 -11.02 23.33 32.00
CA ILE A 17 -12.27 22.74 31.56
C ILE A 17 -12.17 22.28 30.09
N THR A 18 -11.56 23.08 29.21
CA THR A 18 -11.39 22.69 27.80
C THR A 18 -10.43 21.51 27.63
N SER A 19 -9.37 21.45 28.43
CA SER A 19 -8.44 20.31 28.41
C SER A 19 -9.06 19.04 28.98
N LEU A 20 -9.84 19.13 30.06
CA LEU A 20 -10.53 17.99 30.66
C LEU A 20 -11.60 17.42 29.73
N ILE A 21 -12.33 18.30 29.04
CA ILE A 21 -13.32 17.91 28.05
C ILE A 21 -12.66 17.17 26.87
N LEU A 22 -11.53 17.64 26.32
CA LEU A 22 -10.79 16.91 25.28
C LEU A 22 -10.30 15.53 25.74
N LEU A 23 -9.91 15.42 27.02
CA LEU A 23 -9.40 14.18 27.59
C LEU A 23 -10.49 13.11 27.68
N LEU A 24 -11.68 13.47 28.16
CA LEU A 24 -12.81 12.55 28.27
C LEU A 24 -13.30 12.08 26.90
N ILE A 25 -13.24 12.96 25.88
CA ILE A 25 -13.60 12.63 24.51
C ILE A 25 -12.59 11.65 23.88
N ALA A 26 -11.29 11.81 24.12
CA ALA A 26 -10.28 10.87 23.62
C ALA A 26 -10.33 9.48 24.30
N MET A 27 -10.77 9.41 25.56
CA MET A 27 -10.85 8.14 26.31
C MET A 27 -12.04 7.24 25.94
N SER A 28 -12.98 7.73 25.13
CA SER A 28 -14.09 6.94 24.60
C SER A 28 -13.85 6.42 23.17
N ALA A 29 -12.65 6.65 22.61
CA ALA A 29 -12.30 6.19 21.27
C ALA A 29 -11.82 4.74 21.28
N HIS A 30 -12.69 3.80 20.89
CA HIS A 30 -12.26 2.46 20.46
C HIS A 30 -11.97 2.48 18.97
N GLY A 31 -10.69 2.39 18.60
CA GLY A 31 -10.26 2.28 17.21
C GLY A 31 -10.07 0.83 16.78
N TYR A 32 -11.06 0.24 16.12
CA TYR A 32 -10.86 -0.96 15.31
C TYR A 32 -11.73 -0.87 14.05
N ASN A 33 -11.11 -0.62 12.90
CA ASN A 33 -11.79 -0.40 11.63
C ASN A 33 -11.30 -1.39 10.54
N ILE A 34 -10.88 -2.58 10.97
CA ILE A 34 -10.53 -3.69 10.07
C ILE A 34 -11.71 -4.65 10.06
N ASP A 35 -12.32 -4.79 8.89
CA ASP A 35 -13.39 -5.72 8.63
C ASP A 35 -12.84 -7.14 8.51
N LEU A 36 -12.99 -7.92 9.58
CA LEU A 36 -12.54 -9.31 9.64
C LEU A 36 -13.53 -10.30 8.98
N PRO A 37 -14.86 -10.11 9.06
CA PRO A 37 -15.79 -10.99 8.35
C PRO A 37 -15.73 -10.90 6.82
N SER A 38 -15.64 -9.69 6.25
CA SER A 38 -15.74 -9.45 4.79
C SER A 38 -14.42 -9.08 4.12
N TYR A 39 -13.32 -9.72 4.54
CA TYR A 39 -12.03 -9.54 3.88
C TYR A 39 -11.98 -10.21 2.49
N VAL A 40 -11.27 -9.57 1.56
CA VAL A 40 -10.96 -10.13 0.24
C VAL A 40 -9.74 -11.04 0.35
N ARG A 41 -9.79 -12.20 -0.33
CA ARG A 41 -8.71 -13.20 -0.28
C ARG A 41 -8.23 -13.60 -1.66
N PHE A 42 -6.98 -13.27 -1.95
CA PHE A 42 -6.28 -13.74 -3.14
C PHE A 42 -5.44 -14.99 -2.83
N ARG A 43 -5.46 -15.97 -3.74
CA ARG A 43 -4.65 -17.18 -3.67
C ARG A 43 -4.07 -17.49 -5.04
N GLN A 44 -2.90 -18.12 -5.05
CA GLN A 44 -2.23 -18.60 -6.26
C GLN A 44 -1.63 -19.99 -6.02
N SER A 45 -0.95 -20.55 -7.02
CA SER A 45 -0.33 -21.87 -6.97
C SER A 45 0.50 -22.09 -5.70
N SER A 46 0.35 -23.27 -5.10
CA SER A 46 1.15 -23.72 -3.96
C SER A 46 2.64 -23.63 -4.31
N ASN A 47 3.47 -23.26 -3.32
CA ASN A 47 4.92 -23.10 -3.43
C ASN A 47 5.43 -21.89 -4.24
N SER A 48 4.55 -21.08 -4.83
CA SER A 48 4.96 -19.87 -5.57
C SER A 48 5.45 -18.70 -4.70
N MET A 49 5.26 -18.82 -3.37
CA MET A 49 5.46 -17.72 -2.41
C MET A 49 4.62 -16.47 -2.75
N PHE A 50 3.43 -16.67 -3.34
CA PHE A 50 2.49 -15.59 -3.59
C PHE A 50 2.16 -14.82 -2.30
N GLY A 51 2.29 -13.50 -2.35
CA GLY A 51 2.16 -12.63 -1.19
C GLY A 51 3.49 -12.26 -0.52
N PHE A 52 4.63 -12.70 -1.08
CA PHE A 52 5.96 -12.34 -0.56
C PHE A 52 6.20 -10.82 -0.56
N SER A 53 5.66 -10.10 -1.55
CA SER A 53 5.63 -8.65 -1.59
C SER A 53 4.27 -8.16 -2.08
N ILE A 54 3.77 -7.06 -1.50
CA ILE A 54 2.45 -6.49 -1.82
C ILE A 54 2.58 -4.97 -1.93
N ALA A 55 1.99 -4.39 -2.96
CA ALA A 55 1.87 -2.94 -3.13
C ALA A 55 0.50 -2.55 -3.67
N MET A 56 -0.03 -1.41 -3.24
CA MET A 56 -1.25 -0.84 -3.81
C MET A 56 -0.90 -0.03 -5.07
N HIS A 57 -1.61 -0.28 -6.17
CA HIS A 57 -1.43 0.43 -7.43
C HIS A 57 -2.73 1.09 -7.87
N LYS A 58 -2.69 2.42 -8.02
CA LYS A 58 -3.78 3.21 -8.58
C LYS A 58 -3.43 3.61 -10.02
N GLY A 59 -4.12 3.01 -10.98
CA GLY A 59 -3.98 3.35 -12.39
C GLY A 59 -4.52 4.76 -12.68
N ARG A 60 -3.92 5.47 -13.63
CA ARG A 60 -4.43 6.78 -14.05
C ARG A 60 -5.70 6.59 -14.88
N SER A 61 -6.86 6.83 -14.29
CA SER A 61 -8.10 7.06 -15.02
C SER A 61 -8.14 8.54 -15.40
N GLY A 62 -8.61 8.87 -16.60
CA GLY A 62 -8.85 10.27 -16.99
C GLY A 62 -9.76 11.01 -16.00
N PHE A 63 -9.92 12.32 -16.21
CA PHE A 63 -10.53 13.34 -15.34
C PHE A 63 -11.86 12.97 -14.62
N TYR A 64 -12.56 11.92 -15.04
CA TYR A 64 -13.64 11.25 -14.32
C TYR A 64 -13.18 9.90 -13.78
N GLY A 65 -12.52 9.90 -12.61
CA GLY A 65 -11.86 8.72 -12.07
C GLY A 65 -12.81 7.78 -11.33
N ASN A 66 -13.22 6.72 -12.01
CA ASN A 66 -13.96 5.61 -11.41
C ASN A 66 -13.06 4.86 -10.40
N GLN A 67 -13.58 4.50 -9.22
CA GLN A 67 -12.82 3.77 -8.16
C GLN A 67 -12.30 2.39 -8.61
N ASN A 68 -12.73 1.93 -9.78
CA ASN A 68 -12.29 0.72 -10.48
C ASN A 68 -10.81 0.73 -10.93
N ASN A 69 -10.03 1.78 -10.61
CA ASN A 69 -8.63 1.90 -11.00
C ASN A 69 -7.63 1.48 -9.92
N VAL A 70 -8.10 1.06 -8.74
CA VAL A 70 -7.25 0.56 -7.67
C VAL A 70 -7.09 -0.96 -7.77
N SER A 71 -5.84 -1.41 -7.67
CA SER A 71 -5.48 -2.82 -7.74
C SER A 71 -4.35 -3.14 -6.76
N LEU A 72 -4.22 -4.39 -6.36
CA LEU A 72 -3.05 -4.87 -5.62
C LEU A 72 -2.04 -5.49 -6.57
N ILE A 73 -0.78 -5.18 -6.35
CA ILE A 73 0.36 -5.82 -7.01
C ILE A 73 0.96 -6.81 -6.03
N VAL A 74 0.97 -8.09 -6.39
CA VAL A 74 1.41 -9.18 -5.52
C VAL A 74 2.55 -9.93 -6.18
N GLY A 75 3.69 -10.01 -5.49
CA GLY A 75 4.84 -10.79 -5.90
C GLY A 75 4.74 -12.25 -5.49
N ALA A 76 5.24 -13.13 -6.35
CA ALA A 76 5.35 -14.57 -6.14
C ALA A 76 6.71 -15.06 -6.70
N PRO A 77 7.80 -14.96 -5.94
CA PRO A 77 9.16 -15.16 -6.45
C PRO A 77 9.47 -16.60 -6.89
N LYS A 78 8.67 -17.58 -6.48
CA LYS A 78 8.81 -18.99 -6.92
C LYS A 78 7.72 -19.42 -7.90
N PHE A 79 6.99 -18.47 -8.47
CA PHE A 79 6.00 -18.81 -9.48
C PHE A 79 6.66 -19.49 -10.68
N ASP A 80 6.12 -20.63 -11.09
CA ASP A 80 6.67 -21.42 -12.19
C ASP A 80 6.31 -20.78 -13.54
N THR A 81 7.35 -20.45 -14.29
CA THR A 81 7.27 -19.81 -15.60
C THR A 81 7.58 -20.78 -16.75
N SER A 82 7.83 -22.05 -16.45
CA SER A 82 8.27 -23.08 -17.40
C SER A 82 7.41 -23.19 -18.66
N ARG A 83 6.11 -22.90 -18.55
CA ARG A 83 5.16 -22.91 -19.68
C ARG A 83 5.39 -21.82 -20.73
N TYR A 84 6.00 -20.70 -20.36
CA TYR A 84 6.17 -19.55 -21.25
C TYR A 84 7.62 -19.04 -21.32
N GLN A 85 8.49 -19.42 -20.38
CA GLN A 85 9.93 -19.21 -20.43
C GLN A 85 10.62 -20.59 -20.50
N GLN A 86 10.88 -21.05 -21.72
CA GLN A 86 11.49 -22.36 -21.95
C GLN A 86 12.91 -22.43 -21.37
N GLY A 87 13.21 -23.48 -20.61
CA GLY A 87 14.50 -23.65 -19.94
C GLY A 87 14.69 -22.83 -18.66
N VAL A 88 13.64 -22.18 -18.18
CA VAL A 88 13.65 -21.40 -16.93
C VAL A 88 12.64 -22.01 -15.97
N THR A 89 13.05 -22.20 -14.72
CA THR A 89 12.21 -22.72 -13.63
C THR A 89 12.13 -21.67 -12.53
N GLU A 90 10.96 -21.54 -11.91
CA GLU A 90 10.73 -20.63 -10.76
C GLU A 90 11.27 -19.20 -10.95
N ALA A 91 11.20 -18.61 -12.16
CA ALA A 91 11.66 -17.23 -12.35
C ALA A 91 10.83 -16.19 -11.58
N GLY A 92 9.70 -16.60 -11.05
CA GLY A 92 8.78 -15.76 -10.32
C GLY A 92 7.81 -15.03 -11.22
N GLY A 93 6.86 -14.38 -10.57
CA GLY A 93 5.79 -13.66 -11.24
C GLY A 93 5.26 -12.54 -10.36
N VAL A 94 4.62 -11.59 -11.01
CA VAL A 94 3.92 -10.49 -10.36
C VAL A 94 2.49 -10.50 -10.88
N PHE A 95 1.54 -10.36 -9.97
CA PHE A 95 0.12 -10.45 -10.25
C PHE A 95 -0.53 -9.10 -9.95
N LYS A 96 -1.46 -8.69 -10.82
CA LYS A 96 -2.36 -7.57 -10.59
C LYS A 96 -3.71 -8.12 -10.18
N CYS A 97 -4.12 -7.83 -8.95
CA CYS A 97 -5.36 -8.30 -8.36
C CYS A 97 -6.40 -7.17 -8.32
N SER A 98 -7.59 -7.45 -8.86
CA SER A 98 -8.77 -6.57 -8.78
C SER A 98 -9.37 -6.69 -7.39
N LEU A 99 -9.67 -5.56 -6.75
CA LEU A 99 -10.36 -5.54 -5.46
C LEU A 99 -11.87 -5.83 -5.60
N ASN A 100 -12.42 -5.81 -6.81
CA ASN A 100 -13.85 -5.93 -7.06
C ASN A 100 -14.30 -7.36 -7.38
N ASP A 101 -13.43 -8.18 -7.98
CA ASP A 101 -13.84 -9.44 -8.63
C ASP A 101 -12.99 -10.65 -8.20
N ASP A 102 -12.27 -10.56 -7.07
CA ASP A 102 -11.37 -11.59 -6.53
C ASP A 102 -10.34 -12.15 -7.53
N ASP A 103 -10.08 -11.41 -8.61
CA ASP A 103 -9.31 -11.88 -9.76
C ASP A 103 -7.88 -11.35 -9.74
N CYS A 104 -6.90 -12.26 -9.87
CA CYS A 104 -5.48 -11.95 -9.98
C CYS A 104 -4.92 -12.40 -11.33
N LYS A 105 -4.48 -11.44 -12.15
CA LYS A 105 -3.87 -11.72 -13.45
C LYS A 105 -2.36 -11.59 -13.39
N LEU A 106 -1.66 -12.55 -13.97
CA LEU A 106 -0.21 -12.45 -14.18
C LEU A 106 0.09 -11.23 -15.05
N VAL A 107 1.03 -10.40 -14.63
CA VAL A 107 1.50 -9.26 -15.41
C VAL A 107 2.71 -9.68 -16.24
N PRO A 108 2.60 -9.71 -17.57
CA PRO A 108 3.71 -10.11 -18.43
C PRO A 108 4.73 -8.97 -18.52
N PHE A 109 5.87 -9.11 -17.82
CA PHE A 109 6.96 -8.13 -17.88
C PHE A 109 8.10 -8.54 -18.81
N ASP A 110 8.56 -9.80 -18.74
CA ASP A 110 9.57 -10.36 -19.65
C ASP A 110 9.11 -11.70 -20.22
N SER A 111 8.51 -11.65 -21.40
CA SER A 111 8.09 -12.83 -22.16
C SER A 111 9.20 -13.39 -23.05
N LYS A 112 10.41 -12.81 -23.06
CA LYS A 112 11.49 -13.14 -24.01
C LYS A 112 12.74 -13.71 -23.33
N GLY A 113 12.75 -13.84 -21.99
CA GLY A 113 13.80 -14.54 -21.24
C GLY A 113 15.19 -13.90 -21.33
N LYS A 114 15.26 -12.59 -21.60
CA LYS A 114 16.55 -11.89 -21.66
C LYS A 114 16.99 -11.54 -20.24
N LYS A 115 18.16 -12.05 -19.85
CA LYS A 115 18.77 -12.04 -18.50
C LYS A 115 18.85 -10.68 -17.76
N ASN A 116 18.51 -9.57 -18.41
CA ASN A 116 18.67 -8.22 -17.87
C ASN A 116 17.33 -7.51 -17.59
N ALA A 117 16.16 -8.11 -17.86
CA ALA A 117 14.88 -7.42 -17.67
C ALA A 117 14.35 -7.46 -16.22
N CYS A 118 14.71 -8.49 -15.44
CA CYS A 118 14.13 -8.77 -14.12
C CYS A 118 14.46 -7.67 -13.06
N ILE A 119 15.66 -7.08 -13.13
CA ILE A 119 16.11 -6.05 -12.18
C ILE A 119 15.40 -4.69 -12.39
N TYR A 120 15.01 -4.36 -13.62
CA TYR A 120 14.37 -3.07 -13.89
C TYR A 120 12.92 -3.00 -13.41
N ILE A 121 12.26 -4.12 -13.14
CA ILE A 121 10.83 -4.16 -12.78
C ILE A 121 10.57 -3.72 -11.34
N LEU A 122 11.42 -4.14 -10.38
CA LEU A 122 11.35 -3.64 -9.01
C LEU A 122 11.63 -2.13 -8.95
N LEU A 123 12.55 -1.63 -9.79
CA LEU A 123 12.78 -0.19 -9.93
C LEU A 123 11.59 0.53 -10.60
N TYR A 124 11.01 -0.02 -11.67
CA TYR A 124 9.91 0.62 -12.39
C TYR A 124 8.62 0.70 -11.57
N ILE A 125 8.33 -0.29 -10.73
CA ILE A 125 7.20 -0.21 -9.79
C ILE A 125 7.44 0.89 -8.74
N CYS A 126 8.68 1.11 -8.30
CA CYS A 126 9.04 2.21 -7.40
C CYS A 126 9.10 3.60 -8.09
N THR A 127 9.44 3.70 -9.38
CA THR A 127 9.58 4.99 -10.09
C THR A 127 8.30 5.47 -10.80
N LEU A 128 7.30 4.60 -11.00
CA LEU A 128 5.99 4.96 -11.58
C LEU A 128 4.97 5.47 -10.56
N ILE A 129 5.34 5.61 -9.28
CA ILE A 129 4.55 6.32 -8.27
C ILE A 129 5.10 7.75 -8.16
N PRO A 130 4.59 8.75 -8.90
CA PRO A 130 4.80 10.12 -8.49
C PRO A 130 4.04 10.30 -7.17
N GLY A 131 4.78 10.72 -6.14
CA GLY A 131 4.18 11.17 -4.87
C GLY A 131 3.23 12.33 -5.07
#